data_AF-A0A673YZT9-F1
#
_entry.id   AF-A0A673YZT9-F1
#
_cell.length_a   1.000
_cell.length_b   1.000
_cell.length_c   1.000
_cell.angle_alpha   90.00
_cell.angle_beta   90.00
_cell.angle_gamma   90.00
#
_symmetry.space_group_name_H-M   'P 1'
#
loop_
_entity.id
_entity.type
_entity.pdbx_description
1 polymer ?
#
loop_
_entity_poly.entity_id
_entity_poly.type
_entity_poly.pdbx_seq_one_letter_code
_entity_poly.pdbx_strand_id
1 'polypeptide(L)'
;MLYTEFLRLWDEAVKAVDARDWQGALSKLNQITEPTSRTLFLTASAHLALGQLEPAIQALDQTIAKDERLAVGFFQRAGAFMMASRLEEALNDCISSQKHMRGNMVIDYKQLGLRYKLYSWQVLYNTAAAHSRLDQLDKARDILISASQEKGRGGRGGNMEVALDMISRGEVLPVLLVPEGQVFRPRKQDIEQLGERDFLGKPKVHYIIHTDISLCSLNECHWNRKMIRDIIEKAQS
;
A
#
# COMPACT_ATOMS: atom_id res chain seq x y z
N MET A 1 -11.34 5.05 12.19
CA MET A 1 -11.23 3.59 11.94
C MET A 1 -10.43 2.94 13.06
N LEU A 2 -10.86 1.77 13.55
CA LEU A 2 -10.09 1.02 14.54
C LEU A 2 -8.85 0.38 13.90
N TYR A 3 -7.76 0.26 14.65
CA TYR A 3 -6.52 -0.34 14.13
C TYR A 3 -6.71 -1.81 13.70
N THR A 4 -7.54 -2.56 14.41
CA THR A 4 -7.86 -3.96 14.09
C THR A 4 -8.63 -4.09 12.78
N GLU A 5 -9.56 -3.17 12.52
CA GLU A 5 -10.30 -3.09 11.27
C GLU A 5 -9.39 -2.71 10.09
N PHE A 6 -8.52 -1.72 10.30
CA PHE A 6 -7.49 -1.34 9.32
C PHE A 6 -6.62 -2.55 8.92
N LEU A 7 -6.08 -3.28 9.90
CA LEU A 7 -5.24 -4.44 9.64
C LEU A 7 -6.01 -5.54 8.90
N ARG A 8 -7.26 -5.79 9.27
CA ARG A 8 -8.13 -6.77 8.58
C ARG A 8 -8.35 -6.38 7.11
N LEU A 9 -8.69 -5.12 6.83
CA LEU A 9 -8.88 -4.63 5.46
C LEU A 9 -7.59 -4.72 4.63
N TRP A 10 -6.45 -4.37 5.23
CA TRP A 10 -5.16 -4.50 4.57
C TRP A 10 -4.80 -5.96 4.26
N ASP A 11 -5.00 -6.88 5.20
CA ASP A 11 -4.77 -8.31 5.00
C ASP A 11 -5.71 -8.90 3.93
N GLU A 12 -7.00 -8.54 3.94
CA GLU A 12 -7.96 -8.93 2.91
C GLU A 12 -7.56 -8.42 1.52
N ALA A 13 -7.08 -7.18 1.42
CA ALA A 13 -6.58 -6.62 0.16
C ALA A 13 -5.36 -7.39 -0.36
N VAL A 14 -4.43 -7.77 0.54
CA VAL A 14 -3.25 -8.56 0.18
C VAL A 14 -3.65 -9.96 -0.30
N LYS A 15 -4.63 -10.61 0.36
CA LYS A 15 -5.18 -11.90 -0.07
C LYS A 15 -5.85 -11.81 -1.45
N ALA A 16 -6.56 -10.72 -1.73
CA ALA A 16 -7.14 -10.49 -3.05
C ALA A 16 -6.05 -10.34 -4.13
N VAL A 17 -4.96 -9.64 -3.84
CA VAL A 17 -3.78 -9.57 -4.74
C VAL A 17 -3.17 -10.96 -4.98
N ASP A 18 -3.04 -11.78 -3.95
CA ASP A 18 -2.53 -13.16 -4.09
C ASP A 18 -3.43 -14.00 -5.01
N ALA A 19 -4.74 -13.76 -4.98
CA ALA A 19 -5.72 -14.38 -5.86
C ALA A 19 -5.81 -13.70 -7.25
N ARG A 20 -4.98 -12.69 -7.54
CA ARG A 20 -5.04 -11.84 -8.75
C ARG A 20 -6.37 -11.08 -8.93
N ASP A 21 -7.14 -10.93 -7.85
CA ASP A 21 -8.35 -10.11 -7.81
C ASP A 21 -7.99 -8.66 -7.47
N TRP A 22 -7.52 -7.92 -8.48
CA TRP A 22 -7.10 -6.53 -8.32
C TRP A 22 -8.25 -5.60 -7.96
N GLN A 23 -9.44 -5.86 -8.51
CA GLN A 23 -10.61 -5.04 -8.24
C GLN A 23 -11.12 -5.26 -6.81
N GLY A 24 -11.11 -6.51 -6.33
CA GLY A 24 -11.39 -6.84 -4.94
C GLY A 24 -10.37 -6.22 -3.99
N ALA A 25 -9.08 -6.22 -4.34
CA ALA A 25 -8.05 -5.54 -3.56
C ALA A 25 -8.35 -4.04 -3.42
N LEU A 26 -8.66 -3.35 -4.54
CA LEU A 26 -9.06 -1.93 -4.53
C LEU A 26 -10.32 -1.67 -3.70
N SER A 27 -11.32 -2.55 -3.79
CA SER A 27 -12.55 -2.44 -3.00
C SER A 27 -12.28 -2.47 -1.49
N LYS A 28 -11.33 -3.31 -1.03
CA LYS A 28 -10.92 -3.37 0.38
C LYS A 28 -10.08 -2.16 0.79
N LEU A 29 -9.18 -1.70 -0.08
CA LEU A 29 -8.33 -0.54 0.19
C LEU A 29 -9.14 0.76 0.29
N ASN A 30 -10.16 0.92 -0.54
CA ASN A 30 -11.03 2.11 -0.52
C ASN A 30 -11.89 2.22 0.76
N GLN A 31 -12.04 1.13 1.52
CA GLN A 31 -12.70 1.17 2.82
C GLN A 31 -11.80 1.76 3.90
N ILE A 32 -10.47 1.82 3.68
CA ILE A 32 -9.51 2.38 4.64
C ILE A 32 -9.61 3.90 4.65
N THR A 33 -10.12 4.47 5.74
CA THR A 33 -10.31 5.93 5.89
C THR A 33 -8.98 6.68 5.98
N GLU A 34 -7.99 6.10 6.67
CA GLU A 34 -6.68 6.72 6.90
C GLU A 34 -5.57 5.83 6.31
N PRO A 35 -5.32 5.94 4.99
CA PRO A 35 -4.38 5.06 4.33
C PRO A 35 -2.92 5.44 4.67
N THR A 36 -2.07 4.42 4.75
CA THR A 36 -0.62 4.55 4.97
C THR A 36 0.12 4.54 3.64
N SER A 37 1.39 4.98 3.62
CA SER A 37 2.24 4.90 2.41
C SER A 37 2.25 3.49 1.80
N ARG A 38 2.25 2.44 2.63
CA ARG A 38 2.26 1.02 2.25
C ARG A 38 0.96 0.55 1.62
N THR A 39 -0.19 0.95 2.18
CA THR A 39 -1.50 0.59 1.61
C THR A 39 -1.75 1.36 0.31
N LEU A 40 -1.31 2.63 0.23
CA LEU A 40 -1.37 3.42 -1.01
C LEU A 40 -0.47 2.83 -2.10
N PHE A 41 0.72 2.32 -1.73
CA PHE A 41 1.61 1.65 -2.69
C PHE A 41 0.94 0.38 -3.25
N LEU A 42 0.22 -0.35 -2.40
CA LEU A 42 -0.59 -1.50 -2.81
C LEU A 42 -1.76 -1.08 -3.72
N THR A 43 -2.45 0.03 -3.42
CA THR A 43 -3.48 0.62 -4.31
C THR A 43 -2.90 0.94 -5.68
N ALA A 44 -1.73 1.60 -5.73
CA ALA A 44 -1.04 1.88 -6.98
C ALA A 44 -0.66 0.61 -7.75
N SER A 45 -0.16 -0.40 -7.05
CA SER A 45 0.21 -1.70 -7.65
C SER A 45 -0.99 -2.39 -8.28
N ALA A 46 -2.17 -2.33 -7.64
CA ALA A 46 -3.40 -2.88 -8.19
C ALA A 46 -3.88 -2.11 -9.43
N HIS A 47 -3.80 -0.77 -9.42
CA HIS A 47 -4.11 0.05 -10.60
C HIS A 47 -3.15 -0.24 -11.77
N LEU A 48 -1.85 -0.38 -11.52
CA LEU A 48 -0.86 -0.75 -12.55
C LEU A 48 -1.18 -2.11 -13.17
N ALA A 49 -1.54 -3.11 -12.34
CA ALA A 49 -1.91 -4.44 -12.84
C ALA A 49 -3.21 -4.42 -13.67
N LEU A 50 -4.08 -3.43 -13.46
CA LEU A 50 -5.28 -3.18 -14.27
C LEU A 50 -5.01 -2.29 -15.50
N GLY A 51 -3.78 -1.82 -15.72
CA GLY A 51 -3.42 -0.89 -16.79
C GLY A 51 -3.91 0.55 -16.56
N GLN A 52 -4.33 0.90 -15.34
CA GLN A 52 -4.88 2.20 -14.99
C GLN A 52 -3.76 3.14 -14.53
N LEU A 53 -3.09 3.81 -15.49
CA LEU A 53 -1.89 4.60 -15.22
C LEU A 53 -2.13 5.84 -14.35
N GLU A 54 -3.14 6.66 -14.68
CA GLU A 54 -3.40 7.90 -13.93
C GLU A 54 -3.81 7.64 -12.47
N PRO A 55 -4.74 6.72 -12.16
CA PRO A 55 -5.02 6.34 -10.78
C PRO A 55 -3.80 5.77 -10.04
N ALA A 56 -2.94 5.01 -10.74
CA ALA A 56 -1.71 4.50 -10.15
C ALA A 56 -0.74 5.62 -9.78
N ILE A 57 -0.54 6.60 -10.67
CA ILE A 57 0.31 7.78 -10.43
C ILE A 57 -0.23 8.57 -9.23
N GLN A 58 -1.54 8.85 -9.18
CA GLN A 58 -2.16 9.55 -8.05
C GLN A 58 -1.97 8.82 -6.71
N ALA A 59 -2.13 7.49 -6.71
CA ALA A 59 -1.87 6.70 -5.51
C ALA A 59 -0.40 6.76 -5.08
N LEU A 60 0.55 6.78 -6.03
CA LEU A 60 1.98 6.90 -5.75
C LEU A 60 2.37 8.31 -5.28
N ASP A 61 1.71 9.35 -5.77
CA ASP A 61 1.86 10.72 -5.25
C ASP A 61 1.51 10.76 -3.76
N GLN A 62 0.39 10.15 -3.40
CA GLN A 62 -0.02 10.04 -2.00
C GLN A 62 0.92 9.14 -1.19
N THR A 63 1.43 8.04 -1.77
CA THR A 63 2.44 7.20 -1.13
C THR A 63 3.67 8.00 -0.73
N ILE A 64 4.20 8.80 -1.66
CA ILE A 64 5.41 9.62 -1.45
C ILE A 64 5.13 10.77 -0.48
N ALA A 65 3.95 11.39 -0.54
CA ALA A 65 3.55 12.40 0.44
C ALA A 65 3.47 11.84 1.88
N LYS A 66 3.15 10.54 2.05
CA LYS A 66 3.14 9.87 3.36
C LYS A 66 4.52 9.38 3.79
N ASP A 67 5.42 9.10 2.85
CA ASP A 67 6.81 8.69 3.13
C ASP A 67 7.76 9.21 2.04
N GLU A 68 8.26 10.42 2.26
CA GLU A 68 9.17 11.12 1.34
C GLU A 68 10.51 10.42 1.15
N ARG A 69 10.82 9.39 1.95
CA ARG A 69 12.11 8.67 1.90
C ARG A 69 11.97 7.29 1.27
N LEU A 70 10.77 6.94 0.79
CA LEU A 70 10.49 5.64 0.20
C LEU A 70 11.06 5.54 -1.22
N ALA A 71 12.34 5.14 -1.35
CA ALA A 71 13.01 5.03 -2.65
C ALA A 71 12.27 4.13 -3.66
N VAL A 72 11.64 3.03 -3.21
CA VAL A 72 10.81 2.16 -4.05
C VAL A 72 9.52 2.83 -4.54
N GLY A 73 8.99 3.80 -3.79
CA GLY A 73 7.84 4.61 -4.21
C GLY A 73 8.18 5.46 -5.44
N PHE A 74 9.30 6.20 -5.37
CA PHE A 74 9.83 6.96 -6.51
C PHE A 74 10.17 6.04 -7.69
N PHE A 75 10.82 4.89 -7.44
CA PHE A 75 11.14 3.92 -8.49
C PHE A 75 9.89 3.42 -9.23
N GLN A 76 8.83 3.07 -8.50
CA GLN A 76 7.58 2.59 -9.08
C GLN A 76 6.87 3.71 -9.86
N ARG A 77 6.89 4.94 -9.35
CA ARG A 77 6.25 6.10 -10.00
C ARG A 77 7.01 6.57 -11.23
N ALA A 78 8.33 6.51 -11.24
CA ALA A 78 9.14 6.70 -12.45
C ALA A 78 8.73 5.73 -13.56
N GLY A 79 8.52 4.46 -13.21
CA GLY A 79 8.03 3.45 -14.14
C GLY A 79 6.63 3.77 -14.68
N ALA A 80 5.70 4.15 -13.81
CA ALA A 80 4.35 4.56 -14.20
C ALA A 80 4.35 5.80 -15.12
N PHE A 81 5.18 6.81 -14.81
CA PHE A 81 5.36 7.99 -15.65
C PHE A 81 5.92 7.64 -17.03
N MET A 82 6.91 6.75 -17.13
CA MET A 82 7.40 6.28 -18.43
C MET A 82 6.31 5.58 -19.25
N MET A 83 5.45 4.77 -18.61
CA MET A 83 4.32 4.13 -19.29
C MET A 83 3.28 5.15 -19.75
N ALA A 84 3.15 6.28 -19.05
CA ALA A 84 2.28 7.40 -19.41
C ALA A 84 2.94 8.42 -20.36
N SER A 85 4.14 8.13 -20.88
CA SER A 85 4.93 9.04 -21.74
C SER A 85 5.32 10.38 -21.08
N ARG A 86 5.39 10.41 -19.74
CA ARG A 86 5.77 11.57 -18.91
C ARG A 86 7.25 11.48 -18.52
N LEU A 87 8.13 11.63 -19.50
CA LEU A 87 9.54 11.24 -19.39
C LEU A 87 10.38 12.14 -18.47
N GLU A 88 10.06 13.44 -18.42
CA GLU A 88 10.77 14.38 -17.55
C GLU A 88 10.47 14.10 -16.08
N GLU A 89 9.21 13.85 -15.73
CA GLU A 89 8.84 13.46 -14.37
C GLU A 89 9.44 12.10 -13.99
N ALA A 90 9.49 11.15 -14.93
CA ALA A 90 10.15 9.87 -14.72
C ALA A 90 11.63 10.02 -14.37
N LEU A 91 12.37 10.87 -15.09
CA LEU A 91 13.78 11.15 -14.81
C LEU A 91 13.97 11.79 -13.44
N ASN A 92 13.11 12.73 -13.06
CA ASN A 92 13.16 13.36 -11.73
C ASN A 92 12.91 12.34 -10.60
N ASP A 93 12.00 11.39 -10.80
CA ASP A 93 11.74 10.31 -9.85
C ASP A 93 12.89 9.28 -9.80
N CYS A 94 13.54 8.98 -10.92
CA CYS A 94 14.76 8.16 -10.93
C CYS A 94 15.87 8.81 -10.08
N ILE A 95 16.09 10.12 -10.24
CA ILE A 95 17.05 10.89 -9.43
C ILE A 95 16.66 10.85 -7.95
N SER A 96 15.38 11.07 -7.65
CA SER A 96 14.86 11.03 -6.28
C SER A 96 15.02 9.64 -5.65
N SER A 97 14.72 8.57 -6.40
CA SER A 97 14.93 7.20 -5.95
C SER A 97 16.40 6.96 -5.59
N GLN A 98 17.33 7.30 -6.48
CA GLN A 98 18.78 7.16 -6.26
C GLN A 98 19.25 7.96 -5.03
N LYS A 99 18.76 9.20 -4.88
CA LYS A 99 19.05 10.04 -3.70
C LYS A 99 18.59 9.37 -2.41
N HIS A 100 17.40 8.78 -2.41
CA HIS A 100 16.86 8.08 -1.24
C HIS A 100 17.48 6.70 -1.00
N MET A 101 18.23 6.15 -1.96
CA MET A 101 19.14 5.02 -1.72
C MET A 101 20.37 5.40 -0.88
N ARG A 102 20.73 6.68 -0.81
CA ARG A 102 21.81 7.21 0.05
C ARG A 102 23.16 6.51 -0.18
N GLY A 103 23.46 6.18 -1.43
CA GLY A 103 24.70 5.49 -1.82
C GLY A 103 24.72 3.98 -1.54
N ASN A 104 23.64 3.41 -0.97
CA ASN A 104 23.55 1.96 -0.82
C ASN A 104 23.30 1.29 -2.17
N MET A 105 23.97 0.16 -2.42
CA MET A 105 23.76 -0.62 -3.65
C MET A 105 22.43 -1.38 -3.67
N VAL A 106 21.87 -1.66 -2.50
CA VAL A 106 20.60 -2.38 -2.35
C VAL A 106 19.85 -1.89 -1.12
N ILE A 107 18.54 -1.74 -1.24
CA ILE A 107 17.62 -1.63 -0.10
C ILE A 107 16.76 -2.89 -0.04
N ASP A 108 16.80 -3.59 1.09
CA ASP A 108 15.91 -4.71 1.38
C ASP A 108 14.65 -4.23 2.11
N TYR A 109 13.50 -4.30 1.44
CA TYR A 109 12.22 -3.86 2.00
C TYR A 109 11.52 -4.92 2.86
N LYS A 110 12.15 -6.09 3.08
CA LYS A 110 11.56 -7.21 3.84
C LYS A 110 11.10 -6.79 5.23
N GLN A 111 11.85 -5.92 5.91
CA GLN A 111 11.52 -5.41 7.24
C GLN A 111 10.26 -4.55 7.27
N LEU A 112 9.95 -3.89 6.16
CA LEU A 112 8.74 -3.07 6.00
C LEU A 112 7.53 -3.86 5.49
N GLY A 113 7.73 -5.16 5.18
CA GLY A 113 6.68 -6.07 4.76
C GLY A 113 6.60 -6.29 3.24
N LEU A 114 7.52 -5.75 2.45
CA LEU A 114 7.61 -5.99 1.00
C LEU A 114 8.79 -6.92 0.70
N ARG A 115 8.55 -8.06 0.07
CA ARG A 115 9.58 -9.08 -0.23
C ARG A 115 10.42 -8.75 -1.47
N TYR A 116 10.77 -7.49 -1.63
CA TYR A 116 11.49 -6.96 -2.79
C TYR A 116 12.79 -6.29 -2.35
N LYS A 117 13.83 -6.46 -3.16
CA LYS A 117 15.10 -5.75 -3.03
C LYS A 117 15.22 -4.78 -4.19
N LEU A 118 15.33 -3.49 -3.88
CA LEU A 118 15.61 -2.47 -4.88
C LEU A 118 17.13 -2.32 -4.99
N TYR A 119 17.68 -2.61 -6.17
CA TYR A 119 19.08 -2.44 -6.47
C TYR A 119 19.35 -1.13 -7.22
N SER A 120 20.49 -0.51 -6.95
CA SER A 120 20.93 0.74 -7.59
C SER A 120 20.93 0.61 -9.12
N TRP A 121 21.43 -0.51 -9.64
CA TRP A 121 21.44 -0.77 -11.08
C TRP A 121 20.04 -0.78 -11.72
N GLN A 122 18.98 -1.14 -10.98
CA GLN A 122 17.61 -1.11 -11.52
C GLN A 122 17.11 0.32 -11.69
N VAL A 123 17.47 1.21 -10.77
CA VAL A 123 17.17 2.64 -10.89
C VAL A 123 17.91 3.24 -12.08
N LEU A 124 19.22 2.97 -12.19
CA LEU A 124 20.03 3.40 -13.34
C LEU A 124 19.50 2.84 -14.66
N TYR A 125 19.09 1.58 -14.69
CA TYR A 125 18.47 0.99 -15.86
C TYR A 125 17.20 1.74 -16.27
N ASN A 126 16.31 2.08 -15.32
CA ASN A 126 15.12 2.88 -15.63
C ASN A 126 15.47 4.31 -16.09
N THR A 127 16.53 4.92 -15.55
CA THR A 127 17.05 6.20 -16.06
C THR A 127 17.48 6.08 -17.53
N ALA A 128 18.22 5.03 -17.88
CA ALA A 128 18.59 4.75 -19.27
C ALA A 128 17.35 4.47 -20.14
N ALA A 129 16.35 3.77 -19.61
CA ALA A 129 15.10 3.51 -20.31
C ALA A 129 14.32 4.80 -20.60
N ALA A 130 14.32 5.76 -19.68
CA ALA A 130 13.74 7.09 -19.92
C ALA A 130 14.53 7.87 -20.98
N HIS A 131 15.87 7.88 -20.93
CA HIS A 131 16.70 8.51 -21.96
C HIS A 131 16.54 7.88 -23.34
N SER A 132 16.37 6.55 -23.42
CA SER A 132 16.12 5.86 -24.70
C SER A 132 14.80 6.32 -25.36
N ARG A 133 13.78 6.63 -24.56
CA ARG A 133 12.49 7.17 -25.05
C ARG A 133 12.57 8.64 -25.46
N LEU A 134 13.59 9.37 -24.97
CA LEU A 134 13.90 10.75 -25.37
C LEU A 134 14.83 10.81 -26.59
N ASP A 135 15.11 9.68 -27.24
CA ASP A 135 16.08 9.56 -28.36
C ASP A 135 17.51 9.94 -27.96
N GLN A 136 17.84 9.87 -26.66
CA GLN A 136 19.16 10.18 -26.11
C GLN A 136 19.96 8.89 -25.91
N LEU A 137 20.20 8.16 -27.01
CA LEU A 137 20.79 6.81 -26.98
C LEU A 137 22.21 6.77 -26.40
N ASP A 138 23.04 7.78 -26.70
CA ASP A 138 24.41 7.86 -26.15
C ASP A 138 24.40 7.96 -24.62
N LYS A 139 23.54 8.83 -24.07
CA LYS A 139 23.37 8.95 -22.61
C LYS A 139 22.82 7.67 -22.00
N ALA A 140 21.84 7.04 -22.65
CA ALA A 140 21.30 5.77 -22.19
C ALA A 140 22.39 4.70 -22.13
N ARG A 141 23.23 4.61 -23.16
CA ARG A 141 24.37 3.69 -23.24
C ARG A 141 25.38 3.90 -22.10
N ASP A 142 25.79 5.13 -21.84
CA ASP A 142 26.76 5.44 -20.79
C ASP A 142 26.24 5.09 -19.38
N ILE A 143 24.96 5.37 -19.13
CA ILE A 143 24.29 5.00 -17.89
C ILE A 143 24.20 3.48 -17.76
N LEU A 144 23.86 2.78 -18.84
CA LEU A 144 23.82 1.32 -18.88
C LEU A 144 25.19 0.69 -18.58
N ILE A 145 26.27 1.23 -19.15
CA ILE A 145 27.64 0.76 -18.87
C ILE A 145 27.95 0.93 -17.37
N SER A 146 27.58 2.07 -16.79
CA SER A 146 27.76 2.34 -15.35
C SER A 146 26.97 1.35 -14.49
N ALA A 147 25.71 1.08 -14.85
CA ALA A 147 24.87 0.09 -14.18
C ALA A 147 25.44 -1.33 -14.25
N SER A 148 26.05 -1.70 -15.38
CA SER A 148 26.73 -2.99 -15.57
C SER A 148 27.91 -3.18 -14.61
N GLN A 149 28.72 -2.14 -14.44
CA GLN A 149 29.87 -2.16 -13.53
C GLN A 149 29.44 -2.30 -12.07
N GLU A 150 28.36 -1.62 -11.66
CA GLU A 150 27.78 -1.76 -10.31
C GLU A 150 27.24 -3.17 -10.08
N LYS A 151 26.54 -3.73 -11.07
CA LYS A 151 25.97 -5.07 -10.99
C LYS A 151 27.04 -6.16 -10.89
N GLY A 152 28.13 -6.05 -11.66
CA GLY A 152 29.26 -6.98 -11.62
C GLY A 152 29.92 -7.10 -10.24
N ARG A 153 29.75 -6.09 -9.38
CA ARG A 153 30.22 -6.09 -7.99
C ARG A 153 29.19 -6.65 -6.99
N GLY A 154 27.93 -6.87 -7.39
CA GLY A 154 26.81 -6.94 -6.44
C GLY A 154 25.63 -7.91 -6.70
N GLY A 155 25.48 -8.59 -7.85
CA GLY A 155 24.45 -9.65 -7.91
C GLY A 155 23.89 -10.11 -9.26
N ARG A 156 23.15 -11.25 -9.18
CA ARG A 156 22.38 -11.94 -10.24
C ARG A 156 21.09 -11.18 -10.61
N GLY A 157 20.71 -11.22 -11.89
CA GLY A 157 19.40 -10.76 -12.42
C GLY A 157 19.49 -9.66 -13.50
N GLY A 158 18.68 -9.77 -14.56
CA GLY A 158 18.67 -8.87 -15.74
C GLY A 158 19.79 -9.16 -16.75
N ASN A 159 19.56 -9.03 -18.05
CA ASN A 159 20.59 -9.27 -19.07
C ASN A 159 21.05 -7.90 -19.60
N MET A 160 22.08 -7.35 -18.95
CA MET A 160 22.54 -5.96 -19.16
C MET A 160 23.12 -5.79 -20.57
N GLU A 161 23.73 -6.87 -21.05
CA GLU A 161 24.23 -7.08 -22.39
C GLU A 161 23.11 -6.98 -23.43
N VAL A 162 21.92 -7.52 -23.13
CA VAL A 162 20.74 -7.40 -24.01
C VAL A 162 20.26 -5.95 -24.07
N ALA A 163 20.24 -5.24 -22.94
CA ALA A 163 19.86 -3.83 -22.94
C ALA A 163 20.84 -2.97 -23.78
N LEU A 164 22.14 -3.24 -23.70
CA LEU A 164 23.15 -2.58 -24.53
C LEU A 164 22.99 -2.90 -26.03
N ASP A 165 22.65 -4.15 -26.36
CA ASP A 165 22.34 -4.55 -27.74
C ASP A 165 21.09 -3.83 -28.28
N MET A 166 20.01 -3.75 -27.48
CA MET A 166 18.79 -3.01 -27.83
C MET A 166 19.09 -1.54 -28.14
N ILE A 167 19.85 -0.85 -27.27
CA ILE A 167 20.24 0.55 -27.51
C ILE A 167 21.08 0.68 -28.79
N SER A 168 21.98 -0.27 -29.07
CA SER A 168 22.80 -0.27 -30.29
C SER A 168 21.98 -0.44 -31.57
N ARG A 169 20.78 -1.03 -31.46
CA ARG A 169 19.81 -1.19 -32.54
C ARG A 169 18.82 -0.02 -32.63
N GLY A 170 18.90 0.95 -31.73
CA GLY A 170 17.94 2.07 -31.64
C GLY A 170 16.58 1.67 -31.04
N GLU A 171 16.52 0.55 -30.32
CA GLU A 171 15.30 0.08 -29.67
C GLU A 171 15.08 0.74 -28.30
N VAL A 172 13.81 0.90 -27.93
CA VAL A 172 13.42 1.42 -26.61
C VAL A 172 13.51 0.34 -25.55
N LEU A 173 14.17 0.63 -24.44
CA LEU A 173 14.30 -0.32 -23.34
C LEU A 173 12.97 -0.56 -22.62
N PRO A 174 12.62 -1.80 -22.25
CA PRO A 174 11.46 -2.07 -21.42
C PRO A 174 11.62 -1.43 -20.04
N VAL A 175 10.53 -0.98 -19.44
CA VAL A 175 10.53 -0.38 -18.08
C VAL A 175 10.62 -1.49 -17.02
N LEU A 176 11.43 -1.30 -15.98
CA LEU A 176 11.40 -2.14 -14.79
C LEU A 176 10.43 -1.57 -13.77
N LEU A 177 9.63 -2.46 -13.19
CA LEU A 177 8.71 -2.19 -12.08
C LEU A 177 8.95 -3.20 -10.97
N VAL A 178 8.44 -2.90 -9.77
CA VAL A 178 8.22 -3.94 -8.77
C VAL A 178 7.28 -4.98 -9.39
N PRO A 179 7.66 -6.27 -9.40
CA PRO A 179 6.86 -7.32 -10.03
C PRO A 179 5.45 -7.39 -9.46
N GLU A 180 4.48 -7.71 -10.31
CA GLU A 180 3.09 -7.90 -9.89
C GLU A 180 2.98 -8.95 -8.77
N GLY A 181 2.10 -8.67 -7.80
CA GLY A 181 1.90 -9.51 -6.61
C GLY A 181 2.93 -9.27 -5.49
N GLN A 182 4.03 -8.57 -5.76
CA GLN A 182 4.93 -8.12 -4.71
C GLN A 182 4.44 -6.80 -4.10
N VAL A 183 3.81 -6.93 -2.94
CA VAL A 183 3.17 -5.80 -2.24
C VAL A 183 3.60 -5.75 -0.78
N PHE A 184 3.43 -4.60 -0.15
CA PHE A 184 3.63 -4.47 1.30
C PHE A 184 2.56 -5.25 2.05
N ARG A 185 3.00 -6.03 3.04
CA ARG A 185 2.13 -6.87 3.88
C ARG A 185 2.16 -6.43 5.33
N PRO A 186 1.04 -6.58 6.07
CA PRO A 186 1.05 -6.44 7.51
C PRO A 186 1.98 -7.49 8.14
N ARG A 187 2.44 -7.23 9.37
CA ARG A 187 3.28 -8.20 10.08
C ARG A 187 2.42 -9.39 10.48
N LYS A 188 2.97 -10.60 10.36
CA LYS A 188 2.26 -11.83 10.70
C LYS A 188 1.72 -11.84 12.13
N GLN A 189 2.54 -11.38 13.08
CA GLN A 189 2.18 -11.29 14.50
C GLN A 189 0.94 -10.40 14.73
N ASP A 190 0.86 -9.27 14.01
CA ASP A 190 -0.27 -8.35 14.15
C ASP A 190 -1.56 -8.99 13.64
N ILE A 191 -1.48 -9.85 12.62
CA ILE A 191 -2.62 -10.58 12.05
C ILE A 191 -3.04 -11.77 12.91
N GLU A 192 -2.09 -12.52 13.46
CA GLU A 192 -2.35 -13.65 14.36
C GLU A 192 -3.11 -13.18 15.62
N GLN A 193 -2.72 -12.03 16.18
CA GLN A 193 -3.41 -11.41 17.32
C GLN A 193 -4.84 -10.94 17.02
N LEU A 194 -5.20 -10.71 15.75
CA LEU A 194 -6.59 -10.40 15.39
C LEU A 194 -7.50 -11.62 15.59
N GLY A 195 -7.00 -12.82 15.25
CA GLY A 195 -7.75 -14.06 15.39
C GLY A 195 -7.90 -14.52 16.84
N GLU A 196 -6.91 -14.23 17.68
CA GLU A 196 -6.96 -14.59 19.10
C GLU A 196 -7.91 -13.70 19.92
N ARG A 197 -8.07 -12.40 19.58
CA ARG A 197 -8.85 -11.45 20.40
C ARG A 197 -10.38 -11.60 20.32
N ASP A 198 -10.91 -12.61 19.63
CA ASP A 198 -12.35 -12.94 19.56
C ASP A 198 -12.89 -13.62 20.86
N PHE A 199 -12.34 -13.27 22.03
CA PHE A 199 -12.72 -13.87 23.34
C PHE A 199 -14.04 -13.35 23.92
N LEU A 200 -14.66 -12.35 23.31
CA LEU A 200 -15.99 -11.87 23.69
C LEU A 200 -16.97 -12.17 22.56
N GLY A 201 -17.27 -13.46 22.40
CA GLY A 201 -18.42 -13.89 21.61
C GLY A 201 -19.62 -13.00 21.91
N LYS A 202 -20.35 -12.60 20.85
CA LYS A 202 -21.52 -11.71 20.88
C LYS A 202 -22.23 -11.76 22.24
N PRO A 203 -22.39 -10.64 22.98
CA PRO A 203 -23.07 -10.69 24.27
C PRO A 203 -24.46 -11.30 24.04
N LYS A 204 -24.66 -12.54 24.52
CA LYS A 204 -25.98 -13.13 24.64
C LYS A 204 -26.65 -12.38 25.77
N VAL A 205 -27.39 -11.34 25.42
CA VAL A 205 -28.31 -10.67 26.34
C VAL A 205 -29.41 -11.69 26.65
N HIS A 206 -29.26 -12.43 27.74
CA HIS A 206 -30.35 -13.20 28.31
C HIS A 206 -31.31 -12.23 28.97
N TYR A 207 -32.37 -11.85 28.27
CA TYR A 207 -33.53 -11.25 28.92
C TYR A 207 -34.13 -12.31 29.86
N ILE A 208 -33.96 -12.13 31.16
CA ILE A 208 -34.73 -12.89 32.15
C ILE A 208 -36.14 -12.30 32.13
N ILE A 209 -37.01 -12.90 31.34
CA ILE A 209 -38.44 -12.65 31.43
C ILE A 209 -38.91 -13.47 32.63
N HIS A 210 -38.98 -12.85 33.81
CA HIS A 210 -39.70 -13.45 34.94
C HIS A 210 -41.18 -13.51 34.56
N THR A 211 -41.58 -14.67 34.02
CA THR A 211 -42.96 -15.11 33.94
C THR A 211 -43.17 -16.00 35.15
N ASP A 212 -43.72 -15.44 36.22
CA ASP A 212 -44.55 -16.20 37.13
C ASP A 212 -45.61 -15.30 37.75
N ILE A 213 -46.84 -15.65 37.41
CA ILE A 213 -48.10 -15.16 37.95
C ILE A 213 -48.37 -15.95 39.22
N SER A 214 -48.47 -15.28 40.38
CA SER A 214 -49.70 -15.23 41.20
C SER A 214 -49.46 -14.95 42.70
N LEU A 215 -50.30 -14.03 43.20
CA LEU A 215 -50.91 -13.95 44.54
C LEU A 215 -50.01 -13.78 45.79
N CYS A 216 -49.93 -12.55 46.32
CA CYS A 216 -50.24 -12.29 47.75
C CYS A 216 -50.41 -10.79 48.10
N SER A 217 -51.56 -10.47 48.69
CA SER A 217 -51.93 -9.38 49.64
C SER A 217 -51.53 -7.90 49.45
N LEU A 218 -52.58 -7.06 49.33
CA LEU A 218 -52.83 -5.76 49.98
C LEU A 218 -51.72 -5.17 50.89
N ASN A 219 -51.16 -4.02 50.52
CA ASN A 219 -51.42 -2.68 51.11
C ASN A 219 -50.23 -1.71 50.92
N GLU A 220 -50.59 -0.45 50.66
CA GLU A 220 -49.79 0.79 50.82
C GLU A 220 -48.56 1.00 49.92
N CYS A 221 -48.72 1.84 48.88
CA CYS A 221 -47.66 2.72 48.39
C CYS A 221 -48.28 3.94 47.68
N HIS A 222 -48.59 4.97 48.45
CA HIS A 222 -48.91 6.31 47.93
C HIS A 222 -47.63 6.99 47.43
N TRP A 223 -47.39 6.98 46.12
CA TRP A 223 -46.37 7.84 45.52
C TRP A 223 -46.98 9.18 45.07
N ASN A 224 -46.45 10.23 45.66
CA ASN A 224 -46.91 11.62 45.55
C ASN A 224 -46.60 12.18 44.15
N ARG A 225 -47.63 12.58 43.39
CA ARG A 225 -47.54 13.10 42.00
C ARG A 225 -46.63 14.30 41.82
N LYS A 226 -46.20 14.94 42.91
CA LYS A 226 -45.27 16.08 42.90
C LYS A 226 -43.84 15.67 42.53
N MET A 227 -43.39 14.50 42.98
CA MET A 227 -42.02 14.01 42.75
C MET A 227 -41.77 13.57 41.29
N ILE A 228 -42.82 13.10 40.60
CA ILE A 228 -42.73 12.72 39.18
C ILE A 228 -42.65 13.95 38.27
N ARG A 229 -43.25 15.09 38.67
CA ARG A 229 -43.24 16.33 37.88
C ARG A 229 -41.87 17.02 37.89
N ASP A 230 -41.21 17.04 39.05
CA ASP A 230 -39.89 17.67 39.22
C ASP A 230 -38.75 16.94 38.45
N ILE A 231 -38.93 15.65 38.16
CA ILE A 231 -37.97 14.86 37.37
C ILE A 231 -38.11 15.14 35.86
N ILE A 232 -39.32 15.46 35.39
CA ILE A 232 -39.58 15.72 33.97
C ILE A 232 -39.14 17.14 33.56
N GLU A 233 -39.28 18.14 34.42
CA GLU A 233 -38.86 19.54 34.12
C GLU A 233 -37.33 19.72 34.09
N LYS A 234 -36.55 18.85 34.75
CA LYS A 234 -35.07 18.90 34.68
C LYS A 234 -34.46 18.26 33.42
N ALA A 235 -35.26 17.65 32.56
CA ALA A 235 -34.78 16.98 31.35
C ALA A 235 -34.93 17.83 30.06
N GLN A 236 -35.34 19.11 30.17
CA GLN A 236 -35.48 20.02 29.02
C GLN A 236 -34.69 21.34 29.14
N SER A 237 -33.64 21.40 29.99
CA SER A 237 -32.64 22.49 29.98
C SER A 237 -31.25 21.97 29.67
#